data_AF-A0A2P4YCR0-F1
#
_entry.id   AF-A0A2P4YCR0-F1
#
_cell.length_a   1.000
_cell.length_b   1.000
_cell.length_c   1.000
_cell.angle_alpha   90.00
_cell.angle_beta   90.00
_cell.angle_gamma   90.00
#
_symmetry.space_group_name_H-M   'P 1'
#
loop_
_entity.id
_entity.type
_entity.pdbx_description
1 polymer ?
#
loop_
_entity_poly.entity_id
_entity_poly.type
_entity_poly.pdbx_seq_one_letter_code
_entity_poly.pdbx_strand_id
1 'polypeptide(L)'
;MDKGLQKHSDGGGKRSRGYKRSVPKHQFRLDVLLYFETHRMASTLAKSYADLSDVQLQTKPTSIYLWRKQMNKLVQMCKSLGTANLRKVRMVETGSTLPADTQVHLVKWVNCVMLSMSTCLMFDVTSCCVLPVMLVSLHAGASRGWVKGFLRRHRLALRAKTRQGQVTPENAGAVLKRFNVKVKQRMAELGVDVVYNADQTPVFFEYLPDTYITAKGAPTV
;
A
#
# COMPACT_ATOMS: atom_id res chain seq x y z
N MET A 1 33.83 6.75 16.99
CA MET A 1 32.88 5.85 17.70
C MET A 1 31.55 5.90 16.96
N ASP A 2 31.42 5.05 15.94
CA ASP A 2 30.34 5.11 14.96
C ASP A 2 29.08 4.42 15.52
N LYS A 3 28.16 5.19 16.10
CA LYS A 3 26.89 4.66 16.66
C LYS A 3 25.86 4.45 15.55
N GLY A 4 26.20 3.63 14.56
CA GLY A 4 25.27 3.15 13.54
C GLY A 4 24.42 1.99 14.08
N LEU A 5 23.10 2.07 13.92
CA LEU A 5 22.21 0.95 14.21
C LEU A 5 22.51 -0.20 13.22
N GLN A 6 23.16 -1.28 13.69
CA GLN A 6 23.37 -2.49 12.88
C GLN A 6 22.02 -3.13 12.53
N LYS A 7 21.58 -2.95 11.28
CA LYS A 7 20.27 -3.41 10.78
C LYS A 7 20.25 -4.90 10.39
N HIS A 8 21.42 -5.51 10.22
CA HIS A 8 21.60 -6.87 9.74
C HIS A 8 22.19 -7.77 10.84
N SER A 9 21.75 -9.02 10.87
CA SER A 9 22.38 -10.10 11.63
C SER A 9 23.58 -10.63 10.85
N ASP A 10 24.50 -11.32 11.51
CA ASP A 10 25.72 -11.86 10.89
C ASP A 10 25.42 -12.84 9.74
N GLY A 11 24.22 -13.43 9.72
CA GLY A 11 23.72 -14.26 8.59
C GLY A 11 22.97 -13.47 7.49
N GLY A 12 23.19 -12.16 7.36
CA GLY A 12 22.58 -11.30 6.33
C GLY A 12 21.08 -10.97 6.53
N GLY A 13 20.39 -11.75 7.37
CA GLY A 13 18.97 -11.54 7.71
C GLY A 13 18.73 -10.28 8.54
N LYS A 14 17.51 -9.74 8.47
CA LYS A 14 17.09 -8.62 9.32
C LYS A 14 16.99 -9.09 10.77
N ARG A 15 17.68 -8.43 11.71
CA ARG A 15 17.59 -8.78 13.14
C ARG A 15 16.12 -8.76 13.60
N SER A 16 15.73 -9.79 14.36
CA SER A 16 14.40 -9.83 14.97
C SER A 16 14.23 -8.62 15.89
N ARG A 17 13.05 -8.00 15.84
CA ARG A 17 12.77 -6.86 16.72
C ARG A 17 12.53 -7.39 18.14
N GLY A 18 13.50 -7.20 19.03
CA GLY A 18 13.33 -7.39 20.46
C GLY A 18 12.38 -6.32 21.02
N TYR A 19 11.08 -6.59 20.98
CA TYR A 19 10.10 -5.71 21.62
C TYR A 19 10.23 -5.82 23.14
N LYS A 20 10.88 -4.85 23.79
CA LYS A 20 10.99 -4.79 25.27
C LYS A 20 9.63 -4.74 25.99
N ARG A 21 8.56 -4.38 25.28
CA ARG A 21 7.19 -4.31 25.81
C ARG A 21 6.27 -5.22 24.99
N SER A 22 5.82 -6.32 25.60
CA SER A 22 4.78 -7.17 25.02
C SER A 22 3.40 -6.59 25.31
N VAL A 23 2.77 -5.99 24.30
CA VAL A 23 1.39 -5.52 24.38
C VAL A 23 0.45 -6.68 24.03
N PRO A 24 -0.56 -7.01 24.85
CA PRO A 24 -1.50 -8.10 24.57
C PRO A 24 -2.45 -7.75 23.41
N LYS A 25 -2.95 -8.77 22.71
CA LYS A 25 -3.96 -8.67 21.65
C LYS A 25 -5.31 -8.19 22.20
N HIS A 26 -6.20 -7.68 21.33
CA HIS A 26 -7.54 -7.27 21.74
C HIS A 26 -8.37 -8.44 22.29
N GLN A 27 -8.32 -9.61 21.63
CA GLN A 27 -9.01 -10.81 22.10
C GLN A 27 -8.60 -11.19 23.52
N PHE A 28 -7.29 -11.33 23.77
CA PHE A 28 -6.77 -11.64 25.09
C PHE A 28 -7.25 -10.67 26.18
N ARG A 29 -7.30 -9.37 25.88
CA ARG A 29 -7.83 -8.38 26.84
C ARG A 29 -9.30 -8.60 27.14
N LEU A 30 -10.09 -8.97 26.13
CA LEU A 30 -11.51 -9.24 26.29
C LEU A 30 -11.74 -10.51 27.12
N ASP A 31 -11.01 -11.59 26.84
CA ASP A 31 -11.10 -12.85 27.58
C ASP A 31 -10.78 -12.66 29.08
N VAL A 32 -9.74 -11.88 29.38
CA VAL A 32 -9.37 -11.50 30.75
C VAL A 32 -10.49 -10.72 31.44
N LEU A 33 -11.15 -9.81 30.73
CA LEU A 33 -12.26 -9.03 31.29
C LEU A 33 -13.50 -9.89 31.56
N LEU A 34 -13.88 -10.76 30.62
CA LEU A 34 -15.02 -11.67 30.80
C LEU A 34 -14.82 -12.60 32.00
N TYR A 35 -13.58 -13.05 32.24
CA TYR A 35 -13.26 -13.83 33.43
C TYR A 35 -13.28 -12.96 34.71
N PHE A 36 -12.78 -11.73 34.64
CA PHE A 36 -12.76 -10.80 35.78
C PHE A 36 -14.15 -10.35 36.24
N GLU A 37 -15.18 -10.39 35.37
CA GLU A 37 -16.56 -10.07 35.77
C GLU A 37 -17.14 -11.05 36.79
N THR A 38 -16.67 -12.31 36.75
CA THR A 38 -17.16 -13.40 37.61
C THR A 38 -16.18 -13.78 38.72
N HIS A 39 -14.93 -13.31 38.66
CA HIS A 39 -13.86 -13.72 39.56
C HIS A 39 -13.12 -12.55 40.20
N ARG A 40 -12.50 -12.78 41.36
CA ARG A 40 -11.64 -11.77 42.01
C ARG A 40 -10.36 -11.53 41.21
N MET A 41 -9.75 -10.37 41.43
CA MET A 41 -8.52 -9.94 40.74
C MET A 41 -7.38 -10.95 40.87
N ALA A 42 -7.14 -11.48 42.08
CA ALA A 42 -6.09 -12.46 42.34
C ALA A 42 -6.24 -13.71 41.46
N SER A 43 -7.45 -14.28 41.41
CA SER A 43 -7.77 -15.45 40.58
C SER A 43 -7.63 -15.16 39.09
N THR A 44 -7.96 -13.94 38.67
CA THR A 44 -7.83 -13.50 37.26
C THR A 44 -6.37 -13.42 36.83
N LEU A 45 -5.50 -12.88 37.70
CA LEU A 45 -4.07 -12.82 37.45
C LEU A 45 -3.44 -14.22 37.43
N ALA A 46 -3.78 -15.07 38.39
CA ALA A 46 -3.28 -16.44 38.45
C ALA A 46 -3.60 -17.23 37.17
N LYS A 47 -4.82 -17.08 36.64
CA LYS A 47 -5.24 -17.75 35.39
C LYS A 47 -4.58 -17.17 34.14
N SER A 48 -4.53 -15.85 34.03
CA SER A 48 -4.18 -15.17 32.77
C SER A 48 -2.68 -14.87 32.64
N TYR A 49 -1.95 -14.92 33.75
CA TYR A 49 -0.55 -14.53 33.87
C TYR A 49 0.24 -15.48 34.78
N ALA A 50 0.03 -16.80 34.64
CA ALA A 50 0.70 -17.81 35.46
C ALA A 50 2.24 -17.74 35.37
N ASP A 51 2.79 -17.37 34.22
CA ASP A 51 4.24 -17.37 33.95
C ASP A 51 4.96 -16.06 34.34
N LEU A 52 4.26 -15.08 34.92
CA LEU A 52 4.85 -13.79 35.25
C LEU A 52 5.38 -13.75 36.69
N SER A 53 6.54 -13.13 36.87
CA SER A 53 7.09 -12.83 38.20
C SER A 53 6.24 -11.80 38.96
N ASP A 54 6.32 -11.83 40.29
CA ASP A 54 5.57 -10.92 41.18
C ASP A 54 5.78 -9.44 40.84
N VAL A 55 7.02 -9.05 40.51
CA VAL A 55 7.36 -7.67 40.10
C VAL A 55 6.60 -7.27 38.83
N GLN A 56 6.43 -8.19 37.89
CA GLN A 56 5.70 -7.94 36.65
C GLN A 56 4.18 -7.92 36.85
N LEU A 57 3.67 -8.70 37.81
CA LEU A 57 2.25 -8.79 38.14
C LEU A 57 1.70 -7.50 38.75
N GLN A 58 2.50 -6.75 39.51
CA GLN A 58 2.07 -5.50 40.16
C GLN A 58 1.40 -4.49 39.21
N THR A 59 1.82 -4.46 37.94
CA THR A 59 1.29 -3.52 36.94
C THR A 59 0.03 -4.00 36.21
N LYS A 60 -0.33 -5.28 36.36
CA LYS A 60 -1.44 -5.93 35.63
C LYS A 60 -2.83 -5.55 36.13
N PRO A 61 -3.11 -5.45 37.46
CA PRO A 61 -4.39 -4.94 37.95
C PRO A 61 -4.78 -3.60 37.31
N THR A 62 -3.85 -2.66 37.27
CA THR A 62 -4.05 -1.33 36.65
C THR A 62 -4.40 -1.45 35.17
N SER A 63 -3.74 -2.36 34.45
CA SER A 63 -4.05 -2.62 33.04
C SER A 63 -5.46 -3.18 32.85
N ILE A 64 -5.89 -4.11 33.70
CA ILE A 64 -7.23 -4.70 33.67
C ILE A 64 -8.30 -3.63 33.93
N TYR A 65 -8.10 -2.78 34.94
CA TYR A 65 -9.02 -1.66 35.20
C TYR A 65 -9.08 -0.66 34.04
N LEU A 66 -7.94 -0.35 33.41
CA LEU A 66 -7.91 0.51 32.21
C LEU A 66 -8.66 -0.13 31.03
N TRP A 67 -8.55 -1.45 30.85
CA TRP A 67 -9.29 -2.16 29.79
C TRP A 67 -10.78 -2.22 30.10
N ARG A 68 -11.17 -2.39 31.37
CA ARG A 68 -12.57 -2.35 31.81
C ARG A 68 -13.24 -1.02 31.45
N LYS A 69 -12.54 0.11 31.65
CA LYS A 69 -13.02 1.44 31.22
C LYS A 69 -13.26 1.53 29.70
N GLN A 70 -12.56 0.71 28.90
CA GLN A 70 -12.65 0.68 27.44
C GLN A 70 -13.35 -0.58 26.91
N MET A 71 -14.13 -1.28 27.74
CA MET A 71 -14.72 -2.58 27.42
C MET A 71 -15.60 -2.52 26.15
N ASN A 72 -16.49 -1.53 26.05
CA ASN A 72 -17.34 -1.34 24.88
C ASN A 72 -16.53 -1.26 23.58
N LYS A 73 -15.41 -0.53 23.60
CA LYS A 73 -14.50 -0.44 22.46
C LYS A 73 -13.87 -1.80 22.16
N LEU A 74 -13.40 -2.53 23.17
CA LEU A 74 -12.82 -3.87 22.99
C LEU A 74 -13.81 -4.86 22.38
N VAL A 75 -15.06 -4.88 22.85
CA VAL A 75 -16.13 -5.72 22.30
C VAL A 75 -16.35 -5.43 20.82
N GLN A 76 -16.48 -4.16 20.44
CA GLN A 76 -16.62 -3.76 19.03
C GLN A 76 -15.42 -4.19 18.19
N MET A 77 -14.20 -4.02 18.71
CA MET A 77 -12.98 -4.44 18.02
C MET A 77 -12.86 -5.96 17.86
N CYS A 78 -13.44 -6.76 18.74
CA CYS A 78 -13.38 -8.22 18.66
C CYS A 78 -14.47 -8.84 17.77
N LYS A 79 -15.43 -8.05 17.26
CA LYS A 79 -16.42 -8.52 16.28
C LYS A 79 -15.81 -9.03 14.96
N SER A 80 -14.63 -8.53 14.60
CA SER A 80 -13.88 -9.01 13.43
C SER A 80 -12.62 -9.75 13.86
N LEU A 81 -12.41 -10.93 13.26
CA LEU A 81 -11.28 -11.81 13.54
C LEU A 81 -9.93 -11.16 13.18
N GLY A 82 -9.93 -10.28 12.19
CA GLY A 82 -8.77 -9.49 11.78
C GLY A 82 -8.36 -8.49 12.86
N THR A 83 -9.33 -7.76 13.44
CA THR A 83 -9.06 -6.75 14.46
C THR A 83 -8.85 -7.33 15.85
N ALA A 84 -9.49 -8.45 16.18
CA ALA A 84 -9.31 -9.17 17.46
C ALA A 84 -7.84 -9.58 17.70
N ASN A 85 -7.15 -9.96 16.63
CA ASN A 85 -5.74 -10.39 16.67
C ASN A 85 -4.74 -9.22 16.72
N LEU A 86 -5.19 -7.98 16.53
CA LEU A 86 -4.32 -6.81 16.59
C LEU A 86 -4.03 -6.42 18.04
N ARG A 87 -2.87 -5.80 18.26
CA ARG A 87 -2.47 -5.25 19.58
C ARG A 87 -2.86 -3.77 19.73
N LYS A 88 -2.97 -3.07 18.60
CA LYS A 88 -3.37 -1.67 18.48
C LYS A 88 -4.07 -1.49 17.15
N VAL A 89 -5.11 -0.67 17.15
CA VAL A 89 -5.74 -0.18 15.93
C VAL A 89 -5.60 1.34 15.89
N ARG A 90 -5.16 1.83 14.72
CA ARG A 90 -5.17 3.26 14.40
C ARG A 90 -6.44 3.52 13.62
N MET A 91 -7.20 4.54 14.00
CA MET A 91 -8.28 4.99 13.14
C MET A 91 -7.70 5.51 11.82
N VAL A 92 -8.53 5.47 10.79
CA VAL A 92 -8.24 6.19 9.55
C VAL A 92 -7.95 7.65 9.95
N GLU A 93 -6.93 8.26 9.35
CA GLU A 93 -6.41 9.62 9.68
C GLU A 93 -5.55 9.74 10.95
N THR A 94 -5.49 8.74 11.84
CA THR A 94 -4.57 8.78 12.97
C THR A 94 -3.11 8.62 12.50
N GLY A 95 -2.41 9.75 12.34
CA GLY A 95 -1.03 9.83 11.85
C GLY A 95 -0.88 10.40 10.44
N SER A 96 -1.89 11.08 9.89
CA SER A 96 -1.63 12.08 8.85
C SER A 96 -0.93 13.28 9.49
N THR A 97 0.24 13.61 8.96
CA THR A 97 0.98 14.84 9.30
C THR A 97 0.38 16.08 8.60
N LEU A 98 -0.56 15.87 7.66
CA LEU A 98 -1.17 16.90 6.83
C LEU A 98 -2.64 17.12 7.25
N PRO A 99 -3.12 18.38 7.19
CA PRO A 99 -4.55 18.69 7.25
C PRO A 99 -5.33 17.93 6.18
N ALA A 100 -6.61 17.66 6.46
CA ALA A 100 -7.50 16.91 5.55
C ALA A 100 -7.57 17.55 4.15
N ASP A 101 -7.71 18.88 4.08
CA ASP A 101 -7.81 19.62 2.82
C ASP A 101 -6.53 19.50 1.97
N THR A 102 -5.36 19.60 2.61
CA THR A 102 -4.06 19.42 1.96
C THR A 102 -3.92 17.99 1.44
N GLN A 103 -4.39 17.00 2.22
CA GLN A 103 -4.37 15.60 1.83
C GLN A 103 -5.25 15.32 0.61
N VAL A 104 -6.44 15.94 0.52
CA VAL A 104 -7.33 15.83 -0.65
C VAL A 104 -6.69 16.47 -1.89
N HIS A 105 -6.14 17.68 -1.76
CA HIS A 105 -5.43 18.34 -2.86
C HIS A 105 -4.27 17.50 -3.38
N LEU A 106 -3.48 16.91 -2.48
CA LEU A 106 -2.35 16.05 -2.86
C LEU A 106 -2.83 14.78 -3.58
N VAL A 107 -3.93 14.16 -3.14
CA VAL A 107 -4.50 12.99 -3.82
C VAL A 107 -5.03 13.35 -5.20
N LYS A 108 -5.78 14.45 -5.32
CA LYS A 108 -6.26 14.96 -6.62
C LYS A 108 -5.09 15.20 -7.56
N TRP A 109 -4.05 15.89 -7.08
CA TRP A 109 -2.85 16.16 -7.86
C TRP A 109 -2.14 14.87 -8.31
N VAL A 110 -1.89 13.90 -7.41
CA VAL A 110 -1.27 12.62 -7.77
C VAL A 110 -2.11 11.87 -8.80
N ASN A 111 -3.44 11.87 -8.65
CA ASN A 111 -4.33 11.22 -9.60
C ASN A 111 -4.34 11.94 -10.95
N CYS A 112 -4.32 13.27 -11.01
CA CYS A 112 -4.19 14.01 -12.27
C CYS A 112 -2.91 13.64 -13.01
N VAL A 113 -1.80 13.50 -12.27
CA VAL A 113 -0.52 13.11 -12.87
C VAL A 113 -0.52 11.62 -13.29
N MET A 114 -1.17 10.73 -12.55
CA MET A 114 -1.28 9.30 -12.93
C MET A 114 -2.27 9.07 -14.09
N LEU A 115 -3.34 9.88 -14.16
CA LEU A 115 -4.28 9.89 -15.27
C LEU A 115 -3.65 10.50 -16.50
N SER A 116 -2.91 11.60 -16.40
CA SER A 116 -2.13 12.12 -17.53
C SER A 116 -1.13 11.09 -18.04
N MET A 117 -0.53 10.24 -17.19
CA MET A 117 0.28 9.10 -17.63
C MET A 117 -0.49 7.99 -18.37
N SER A 118 -1.80 7.88 -18.16
CA SER A 118 -2.69 6.93 -18.85
C SER A 118 -3.34 7.54 -20.10
N THR A 119 -3.50 8.86 -20.14
CA THR A 119 -3.99 9.66 -21.24
C THR A 119 -3.04 10.85 -21.45
N CYS A 120 -1.85 10.60 -22.01
CA CYS A 120 -0.97 11.69 -22.46
C CYS A 120 -1.35 12.07 -23.89
N LEU A 121 -2.51 12.72 -23.99
CA LEU A 121 -2.76 13.80 -24.93
C LEU A 121 -3.01 15.02 -24.04
N MET A 122 -2.24 16.09 -24.25
CA MET A 122 -2.53 17.48 -23.86
C MET A 122 -1.96 18.14 -22.58
N PHE A 123 -0.97 17.61 -21.86
CA PHE A 123 -0.21 18.49 -20.94
C PHE A 123 1.29 18.24 -21.01
N ASP A 124 2.02 19.35 -21.05
CA ASP A 124 3.42 19.52 -21.41
C ASP A 124 4.38 18.41 -20.95
N VAL A 125 5.42 18.24 -21.77
CA VAL A 125 6.61 17.37 -21.62
C VAL A 125 7.22 17.41 -20.20
N THR A 126 6.92 18.44 -19.41
CA THR A 126 7.23 18.58 -17.99
C THR A 126 6.69 17.42 -17.13
N SER A 127 5.54 16.81 -17.45
CA SER A 127 4.87 15.78 -16.62
C SER A 127 5.64 14.44 -16.52
N CYS A 128 6.33 14.04 -17.58
CA CYS A 128 7.07 12.77 -17.62
C CYS A 128 8.37 12.85 -16.80
N CYS A 129 8.99 14.04 -16.72
CA CYS A 129 10.23 14.28 -15.97
C CYS A 129 9.98 14.67 -14.50
N VAL A 130 8.82 15.22 -14.15
CA VAL A 130 8.51 15.63 -12.76
C VAL A 130 8.08 14.49 -11.85
N LEU A 131 7.58 13.35 -12.34
CA LEU A 131 7.17 12.25 -11.46
C LEU A 131 8.33 11.66 -10.65
N PRO A 132 9.48 11.27 -11.25
CA PRO A 132 10.64 10.80 -10.49
C PRO A 132 11.18 11.91 -9.59
N VAL A 133 11.30 13.14 -10.09
CA VAL A 133 11.89 14.28 -9.37
C VAL A 133 11.02 14.71 -8.18
N MET A 134 9.69 14.74 -8.32
CA MET A 134 8.78 15.19 -7.26
C MET A 134 8.37 14.07 -6.31
N LEU A 135 8.36 12.81 -6.74
CA LEU A 135 8.30 11.68 -5.81
C LEU A 135 9.60 11.59 -5.01
N VAL A 136 10.75 11.91 -5.62
CA VAL A 136 12.03 12.12 -4.91
C VAL A 136 11.91 13.30 -3.94
N SER A 137 11.28 14.42 -4.30
CA SER A 137 11.01 15.53 -3.38
C SER A 137 10.08 15.14 -2.22
N LEU A 138 9.03 14.34 -2.48
CA LEU A 138 8.17 13.78 -1.42
C LEU A 138 8.94 12.78 -0.53
N HIS A 139 9.88 12.03 -1.10
CA HIS A 139 10.81 11.17 -0.34
C HIS A 139 11.91 11.96 0.39
N ALA A 140 12.25 13.16 -0.09
CA ALA A 140 13.25 14.04 0.50
C ALA A 140 12.68 14.77 1.73
N GLY A 141 11.40 15.17 1.69
CA GLY A 141 10.71 15.81 2.81
C GLY A 141 9.97 14.84 3.76
N ALA A 142 9.53 13.67 3.28
CA ALA A 142 8.76 12.72 4.07
C ALA A 142 9.44 11.34 4.20
N SER A 143 9.34 10.75 5.39
CA SER A 143 9.91 9.42 5.63
C SER A 143 9.31 8.36 4.71
N ARG A 144 10.11 7.37 4.27
CA ARG A 144 9.65 6.22 3.45
C ARG A 144 8.43 5.50 4.03
N GLY A 145 8.34 5.43 5.37
CA GLY A 145 7.21 4.82 6.07
C GLY A 145 5.92 5.64 5.92
N TRP A 146 6.05 6.97 5.93
CA TRP A 146 4.94 7.89 5.70
C TRP A 146 4.44 7.77 4.26
N VAL A 147 5.33 7.82 3.26
CA VAL A 147 4.96 7.70 1.84
C VAL A 147 4.23 6.38 1.57
N LYS A 148 4.76 5.25 2.05
CA LYS A 148 4.11 3.94 1.91
C LYS A 148 2.74 3.89 2.60
N GLY A 149 2.61 4.54 3.76
CA GLY A 149 1.34 4.64 4.49
C GLY A 149 0.32 5.51 3.74
N PHE A 150 0.75 6.64 3.18
CA PHE A 150 -0.06 7.54 2.38
C PHE A 150 -0.62 6.85 1.14
N LEU A 151 0.25 6.24 0.33
CA LEU A 151 -0.17 5.52 -0.89
C LEU A 151 -1.20 4.43 -0.58
N ARG A 152 -0.95 3.63 0.47
CA ARG A 152 -1.87 2.56 0.89
C ARG A 152 -3.23 3.10 1.36
N ARG A 153 -3.25 4.18 2.14
CA ARG A 153 -4.50 4.79 2.62
C ARG A 153 -5.38 5.29 1.47
N HIS A 154 -4.74 5.79 0.41
CA HIS A 154 -5.42 6.36 -0.76
C HIS A 154 -5.54 5.41 -1.95
N ARG A 155 -5.20 4.13 -1.78
CA ARG A 155 -5.22 3.11 -2.85
C ARG A 155 -4.40 3.51 -4.08
N LEU A 156 -3.36 4.31 -3.89
CA LEU A 156 -2.44 4.72 -4.94
C LEU A 156 -1.36 3.66 -5.11
N ALA A 157 -1.11 3.24 -6.35
CA ALA A 157 -0.04 2.33 -6.70
C ALA A 157 0.94 3.03 -7.63
N LEU A 158 2.24 2.90 -7.34
CA LEU A 158 3.28 3.31 -8.27
C LEU A 158 3.36 2.23 -9.35
N ARG A 159 2.98 2.57 -10.58
CA ARG A 159 3.13 1.70 -11.74
C ARG A 159 4.19 2.29 -12.65
N ALA A 160 5.17 1.48 -13.05
CA ALA A 160 6.08 1.85 -14.11
C ALA A 160 5.31 1.79 -15.45
N LYS A 161 5.48 2.80 -16.30
CA LYS A 161 4.93 2.77 -17.66
C LYS A 161 5.58 1.63 -18.43
N THR A 162 4.79 0.65 -18.85
CA THR A 162 5.32 -0.60 -19.44
C THR A 162 5.56 -0.49 -20.94
N ARG A 163 5.07 0.56 -21.61
CA ARG A 163 5.31 0.82 -23.05
C ARG A 163 5.40 2.31 -23.34
N GLN A 164 6.38 2.72 -24.13
CA GLN A 164 6.32 4.00 -24.84
C GLN A 164 5.51 3.79 -26.11
N GLY A 165 4.22 4.11 -26.07
CA GLY A 165 3.44 4.25 -27.30
C GLY A 165 3.93 5.45 -28.10
N GLN A 166 3.77 5.39 -29.43
CA GLN A 166 4.00 6.52 -30.31
C GLN A 166 3.12 7.70 -29.85
N VAL A 167 3.72 8.89 -29.73
CA VAL A 167 2.98 10.09 -29.33
C VAL A 167 2.02 10.45 -30.46
N THR A 168 0.72 10.37 -30.19
CA THR A 168 -0.30 10.74 -31.16
C THR A 168 -0.27 12.26 -31.36
N PRO A 169 -0.06 12.79 -32.58
CA PRO A 169 -0.04 14.23 -32.81
C PRO A 169 -1.44 14.84 -32.61
N GLU A 170 -1.52 16.13 -32.28
CA GLU A 170 -2.78 16.85 -32.05
C GLU A 170 -3.78 16.72 -33.22
N ASN A 171 -3.25 16.65 -34.44
CA ASN A 171 -4.02 16.54 -35.67
C ASN A 171 -4.50 15.11 -35.99
N ALA A 172 -4.17 14.10 -35.17
CA ALA A 172 -4.46 12.70 -35.48
C ALA A 172 -5.96 12.41 -35.66
N GLY A 173 -6.82 13.07 -34.88
CA GLY A 173 -8.27 12.92 -35.02
C GLY A 173 -8.78 13.43 -36.37
N ALA A 174 -8.24 14.55 -36.85
CA ALA A 174 -8.58 15.10 -38.16
C ALA A 174 -8.05 14.21 -39.30
N VAL A 175 -6.83 13.69 -39.16
CA VAL A 175 -6.22 12.75 -40.12
C VAL A 175 -7.02 11.46 -40.21
N LEU A 176 -7.44 10.88 -39.07
CA LEU A 176 -8.25 9.67 -39.02
C LEU A 176 -9.61 9.86 -39.69
N LYS A 177 -10.29 10.99 -39.43
CA LYS A 177 -11.56 11.32 -40.09
C LYS A 177 -11.39 11.42 -41.61
N ARG A 178 -10.37 12.14 -42.08
CA ARG A 178 -10.07 12.27 -43.52
C ARG A 178 -9.75 10.92 -44.16
N PHE A 179 -9.00 10.07 -43.46
CA PHE A 179 -8.69 8.71 -43.92
C PHE A 179 -9.94 7.84 -44.05
N ASN A 180 -10.80 7.82 -43.02
CA ASN A 180 -12.04 7.05 -43.02
C ASN A 180 -12.99 7.44 -44.15
N VAL A 181 -13.09 8.74 -44.47
CA VAL A 181 -13.89 9.21 -45.62
C VAL A 181 -13.34 8.65 -46.92
N LYS A 182 -12.02 8.73 -47.13
CA LYS A 182 -11.36 8.20 -48.33
C LYS A 182 -11.57 6.69 -48.49
N VAL A 183 -11.43 5.92 -47.41
CA VAL A 183 -11.62 4.46 -47.46
C VAL A 183 -13.06 4.12 -47.85
N LYS A 184 -14.05 4.76 -47.22
CA LYS A 184 -15.47 4.53 -47.55
C LYS A 184 -15.82 4.89 -49.00
N GLN A 185 -15.28 5.99 -49.50
CA GLN A 185 -15.48 6.38 -50.90
C GLN A 185 -14.90 5.33 -51.85
N ARG A 186 -13.68 4.86 -51.60
CA ARG A 186 -13.05 3.80 -52.41
C ARG A 186 -13.81 2.46 -52.33
N MET A 187 -14.35 2.11 -51.18
CA MET A 187 -15.19 0.93 -51.03
C MET A 187 -16.45 1.00 -51.90
N ALA A 188 -17.12 2.17 -51.93
CA ALA A 188 -18.29 2.40 -52.77
C ALA A 188 -17.94 2.36 -54.27
N GLU A 189 -16.84 2.99 -54.68
CA GLU A 189 -16.37 3.00 -56.07
C GLU A 189 -16.03 1.60 -56.59
N LEU A 190 -15.44 0.74 -55.74
CA LEU A 190 -14.98 -0.60 -56.11
C LEU A 190 -16.02 -1.70 -55.80
N GLY A 191 -17.17 -1.37 -55.21
CA GLY A 191 -18.18 -2.36 -54.80
C GLY A 191 -17.68 -3.34 -53.74
N VAL A 192 -16.83 -2.88 -52.81
CA VAL A 192 -16.22 -3.73 -51.77
C VAL A 192 -17.05 -3.66 -50.48
N ASP A 193 -17.67 -4.78 -50.12
CA ASP A 193 -18.48 -4.87 -48.89
C ASP A 193 -17.66 -5.19 -47.63
N VAL A 194 -16.50 -5.86 -47.77
CA VAL A 194 -15.67 -6.33 -46.64
C VAL A 194 -14.21 -5.96 -46.85
N VAL A 195 -13.61 -5.36 -45.82
CA VAL A 195 -12.17 -5.02 -45.80
C VAL A 195 -11.48 -5.88 -44.74
N TYR A 196 -10.45 -6.60 -45.15
CA TYR A 196 -9.60 -7.38 -44.25
C TYR A 196 -8.34 -6.57 -43.92
N ASN A 197 -7.97 -6.54 -42.64
CA ASN A 197 -6.68 -6.00 -42.22
C ASN A 197 -5.60 -7.05 -42.51
N ALA A 198 -4.49 -6.63 -43.11
CA ALA A 198 -3.31 -7.44 -43.28
C ALA A 198 -2.11 -6.66 -42.77
N ASP A 199 -1.51 -7.13 -41.70
CA ASP A 199 -0.32 -6.56 -41.09
C ASP A 199 0.72 -7.64 -40.80
N GLN A 200 2.00 -7.26 -40.86
CA GLN A 200 3.08 -8.12 -40.43
C GLN A 200 3.33 -7.89 -38.95
N THR A 201 2.97 -8.86 -38.12
CA THR A 201 3.41 -8.88 -36.72
C THR A 201 4.72 -9.67 -36.65
N PRO A 202 5.84 -9.05 -36.26
CA PRO A 202 7.07 -9.81 -36.04
C PRO A 202 6.86 -10.82 -34.91
N VAL A 203 7.23 -12.08 -35.17
CA VAL A 203 7.29 -13.10 -34.12
C VAL A 203 8.53 -12.80 -33.27
N PHE A 204 8.31 -12.22 -32.10
CA PHE A 204 9.38 -12.01 -31.13
C PHE A 204 9.61 -13.30 -30.33
N PHE A 205 10.82 -13.85 -30.44
CA PHE A 205 11.34 -14.88 -29.53
C PHE A 205 11.97 -14.23 -28.29
N GLU A 206 11.32 -13.21 -27.71
CA GLU A 206 11.77 -12.68 -26.43
C GLU A 206 11.63 -13.79 -25.38
N TYR A 207 12.76 -14.24 -24.85
CA TYR A 207 12.77 -15.07 -23.66
C TYR A 207 12.12 -14.25 -22.55
N LEU A 208 11.06 -14.80 -21.95
CA LEU A 208 10.52 -14.24 -20.73
C LEU A 208 11.68 -14.10 -19.73
N PRO A 209 11.77 -12.98 -19.00
CA PRO A 209 12.82 -12.82 -18.02
C PRO A 209 12.75 -13.97 -17.03
N ASP A 210 13.88 -14.62 -16.80
CA ASP A 210 14.09 -15.71 -15.84
C ASP A 210 13.85 -15.19 -14.42
N THR A 211 12.59 -15.05 -14.07
CA THR A 211 12.12 -14.52 -12.80
C THR A 211 11.59 -15.67 -11.98
N TYR A 212 12.48 -16.21 -11.14
CA TYR A 212 12.14 -17.29 -10.23
C TYR A 212 11.39 -16.72 -9.01
N ILE A 213 10.28 -17.36 -8.62
CA ILE A 213 9.61 -17.08 -7.35
C ILE A 213 10.41 -17.78 -6.24
N THR A 214 11.51 -17.17 -5.82
CA THR A 214 12.36 -17.70 -4.75
C THR A 214 11.99 -17.15 -3.39
N ALA A 215 12.40 -17.88 -2.35
CA ALA A 215 12.34 -17.38 -0.99
C ALA A 215 13.16 -16.08 -0.89
N LYS A 216 12.62 -15.12 -0.13
CA LYS A 216 13.22 -13.81 0.02
C LYS A 216 14.67 -13.89 0.50
N GLY A 217 15.61 -13.42 -0.32
CA GLY A 217 17.04 -13.38 0.00
C GLY A 217 17.84 -14.57 -0.52
N ALA A 218 17.24 -15.45 -1.31
CA ALA A 218 17.99 -16.45 -2.06
C ALA A 218 18.99 -15.75 -3.01
N PRO A 219 20.23 -16.27 -3.13
CA PRO A 219 21.21 -15.73 -4.07
C PRO A 219 20.68 -15.87 -5.50
N THR A 220 20.83 -14.81 -6.28
CA THR A 220 20.60 -14.86 -7.73
C THR A 220 21.73 -15.67 -8.34
N VAL A 221 21.39 -16.70 -9.12
CA VAL A 221 22.35 -17.47 -9.92
C VAL A 221 22.79 -16.63 -11.11
#